data_AF-A0A7V2TSJ8-F1
#
_entry.id   AF-A0A7V2TSJ8-F1
#
_cell.length_a   1.000
_cell.length_b   1.000
_cell.length_c   1.000
_cell.angle_alpha   90.00
_cell.angle_beta   90.00
_cell.angle_gamma   90.00
#
_symmetry.space_group_name_H-M   'P 1'
#
loop_
_entity.id
_entity.type
_entity.pdbx_description
1 polymer ?
#
loop_
_entity_poly.entity_id
_entity_poly.type
_entity_poly.pdbx_seq_one_letter_code
_entity_poly.pdbx_strand_id
1 'polypeptide(L)'
;MKGMTFNSFIEDENNQAAVAVCRRVAALDKTLKSPIVLLADRGAGKTHLLWSIVNYYREHQTRVGVALISASDFPRKVRRLVEDPAPLQKNRAAVLLVDELELFRDDAGELEAVVGVFLDHGHTVVLASQVHPSALSALSGRFRALLSGGMIVGFQAAQGSQSFSSLPEFAVNQIASLKQT
;
A
#
# COMPACT_ATOMS: atom_id res chain seq x y z
N MET A 1 11.80 -0.34 -5.18
CA MET A 1 11.70 -0.12 -6.64
C MET A 1 12.11 1.31 -6.94
N LYS A 2 13.15 1.55 -7.75
CA LYS A 2 13.52 2.91 -8.19
C LYS A 2 12.52 3.33 -9.28
N GLY A 3 11.92 4.51 -9.17
CA GLY A 3 10.99 5.06 -10.19
C GLY A 3 9.51 5.11 -9.79
N MET A 4 9.08 4.42 -8.73
CA MET A 4 7.73 4.57 -8.18
C MET A 4 7.70 5.73 -7.17
N THR A 5 7.42 6.94 -7.65
CA THR A 5 7.41 8.18 -6.87
C THR A 5 6.07 8.89 -7.08
N PHE A 6 5.76 9.86 -6.21
CA PHE A 6 4.57 10.69 -6.41
C PHE A 6 4.61 11.45 -7.74
N ASN A 7 5.79 11.86 -8.21
CA ASN A 7 5.94 12.60 -9.46
C ASN A 7 5.74 11.74 -10.71
N SER A 8 5.95 10.43 -10.60
CA SER A 8 5.74 9.47 -11.69
C SER A 8 4.38 8.79 -11.63
N PHE A 9 3.55 9.11 -10.64
CA PHE A 9 2.18 8.64 -10.54
C PHE A 9 1.26 9.58 -11.33
N ILE A 10 0.42 9.03 -12.22
CA ILE A 10 -0.56 9.82 -12.98
C ILE A 10 -1.75 10.12 -12.06
N GLU A 11 -1.80 11.34 -11.56
CA GLU A 11 -2.86 11.83 -10.69
C GLU A 11 -4.00 12.46 -11.51
N ASP A 12 -5.23 12.06 -11.23
CA ASP A 12 -6.46 12.65 -11.78
C ASP A 12 -7.59 12.63 -10.73
N GLU A 13 -8.79 13.04 -11.14
CA GLU A 13 -9.97 13.10 -10.29
C GLU A 13 -10.36 11.74 -9.65
N ASN A 14 -9.98 10.62 -10.25
CA ASN A 14 -10.29 9.28 -9.75
C ASN A 14 -9.39 8.80 -8.61
N ASN A 15 -8.22 9.42 -8.45
CA ASN A 15 -7.19 8.95 -7.52
C ASN A 15 -6.54 10.05 -6.65
N GLN A 16 -6.85 11.32 -6.90
CA GLN A 16 -6.31 12.45 -6.13
C GLN A 16 -6.50 12.31 -4.61
N ALA A 17 -7.61 11.73 -4.14
CA ALA A 17 -7.85 11.51 -2.72
C ALA A 17 -6.84 10.52 -2.10
N ALA A 18 -6.56 9.42 -2.81
CA ALA A 18 -5.56 8.44 -2.40
C ALA A 18 -4.15 9.02 -2.42
N VAL A 19 -3.82 9.80 -3.46
CA VAL A 19 -2.53 10.50 -3.55
C VAL A 19 -2.36 11.50 -2.41
N ALA A 20 -3.38 12.32 -2.14
CA ALA A 20 -3.36 13.30 -1.06
C ALA A 20 -3.13 12.65 0.32
N VAL A 21 -3.83 11.55 0.62
CA VAL A 21 -3.61 10.80 1.87
C VAL A 21 -2.20 10.23 1.94
N CYS A 22 -1.69 9.64 0.85
CA CYS A 22 -0.32 9.13 0.81
C CYS A 22 0.74 10.23 0.99
N ARG A 23 0.52 11.43 0.43
CA ARG A 23 1.38 12.60 0.68
C ARG A 23 1.36 13.03 2.15
N ARG A 24 0.20 13.00 2.81
CA ARG A 24 0.11 13.27 4.26
C ARG A 24 0.85 12.24 5.11
N VAL A 25 0.77 10.95 4.74
CA VAL A 25 1.58 9.90 5.36
C VAL A 25 3.06 10.21 5.18
N ALA A 26 3.49 10.52 3.95
CA ALA A 26 4.88 10.87 3.64
C ALA A 26 5.38 12.14 4.36
N ALA A 27 4.48 13.06 4.69
CA ALA A 27 4.76 14.24 5.51
C ALA A 27 4.76 13.97 7.03
N LEU A 28 4.53 12.72 7.46
CA LEU A 28 4.40 12.32 8.87
C LEU A 28 3.30 13.09 9.61
N ASP A 29 2.17 13.32 8.95
CA ASP A 29 1.02 14.00 9.54
C ASP A 29 0.50 13.26 10.78
N LYS A 30 0.70 13.87 11.95
CA LYS A 30 0.34 13.30 13.26
C LYS A 30 -1.16 13.14 13.52
N THR A 31 -2.01 13.66 12.63
CA THR A 31 -3.46 13.48 12.70
C THR A 31 -3.90 12.11 12.17
N LEU A 32 -3.04 11.41 11.42
CA LEU A 32 -3.30 10.06 10.89
C LEU A 32 -3.08 8.98 11.97
N LYS A 33 -4.00 8.90 12.92
CA LYS A 33 -3.92 7.98 14.07
C LYS A 33 -4.69 6.67 13.89
N SER A 34 -5.57 6.57 12.90
CA SER A 34 -6.28 5.35 12.53
C SER A 34 -5.57 4.64 11.37
N PRO A 35 -5.73 3.31 11.24
CA PRO A 35 -5.24 2.61 10.07
C PRO A 35 -5.92 3.15 8.81
N ILE A 36 -5.11 3.25 7.74
CA ILE A 36 -5.55 3.73 6.43
C ILE A 36 -5.61 2.54 5.48
N VAL A 37 -6.74 2.33 4.83
CA VAL A 37 -6.91 1.31 3.79
C VAL A 37 -7.02 1.97 2.43
N LEU A 38 -6.06 1.69 1.55
CA LEU A 38 -6.11 2.02 0.14
C LEU A 38 -6.87 0.91 -0.59
N LEU A 39 -8.11 1.18 -0.99
CA LEU A 39 -9.00 0.20 -1.62
C LEU A 39 -9.16 0.51 -3.11
N ALA A 40 -8.68 -0.39 -3.96
CA ALA A 40 -8.81 -0.24 -5.41
C ALA A 40 -8.56 -1.57 -6.13
N ASP A 41 -9.00 -1.69 -7.39
CA ASP A 41 -8.76 -2.88 -8.20
C ASP A 41 -7.27 -3.09 -8.54
N ARG A 42 -6.94 -4.28 -9.06
CA ARG A 42 -5.60 -4.58 -9.59
C ARG A 42 -5.23 -3.56 -10.67
N GLY A 43 -3.99 -3.10 -10.66
CA GLY A 43 -3.49 -2.14 -11.65
C GLY A 43 -3.83 -0.67 -11.37
N ALA A 44 -4.65 -0.35 -10.36
CA ALA A 44 -4.96 1.04 -10.00
C ALA A 44 -3.78 1.84 -9.40
N GLY A 45 -2.66 1.17 -9.10
CA GLY A 45 -1.44 1.82 -8.60
C GLY A 45 -1.24 1.80 -7.08
N LYS A 46 -1.96 0.93 -6.36
CA LYS A 46 -1.76 0.66 -4.92
C LYS A 46 -0.28 0.50 -4.52
N THR A 47 0.41 -0.47 -5.12
CA THR A 47 1.85 -0.71 -4.90
C THR A 47 2.71 0.51 -5.25
N HIS A 48 2.36 1.25 -6.32
CA HIS A 48 3.08 2.47 -6.71
C HIS A 48 2.98 3.53 -5.61
N LEU A 49 1.79 3.74 -5.03
CA LEU A 49 1.59 4.70 -3.94
C LEU A 49 2.35 4.30 -2.67
N LEU A 50 2.34 3.02 -2.29
CA LEU A 50 3.14 2.53 -1.16
C LEU A 50 4.64 2.78 -1.39
N TRP A 51 5.15 2.45 -2.57
CA TRP A 51 6.55 2.74 -2.93
C TRP A 51 6.85 4.23 -3.02
N SER A 52 5.87 5.07 -3.39
CA SER A 52 6.03 6.52 -3.43
C SER A 52 6.29 7.10 -2.05
N ILE A 53 5.60 6.59 -1.01
CA ILE A 53 5.88 6.93 0.39
C ILE A 53 7.32 6.53 0.77
N VAL A 54 7.71 5.28 0.46
CA VAL A 54 9.07 4.77 0.76
C VAL A 54 10.15 5.61 0.07
N ASN A 55 9.96 5.92 -1.21
CA ASN A 55 10.92 6.69 -2.00
C ASN A 55 10.98 8.15 -1.56
N TYR A 56 9.85 8.75 -1.20
CA TYR A 56 9.82 10.09 -0.62
C TYR A 56 10.73 10.17 0.62
N TYR A 57 10.62 9.21 1.56
CA TYR A 57 11.50 9.18 2.73
C TYR A 57 12.97 9.02 2.41
N ARG A 58 13.30 8.24 1.37
CA ARG A 58 14.69 8.02 0.93
C ARG A 58 15.27 9.27 0.30
N GLU A 59 14.53 9.90 -0.60
CA GLU A 59 14.95 11.09 -1.35
C GLU A 59 15.13 12.30 -0.42
N HIS A 60 14.26 12.45 0.57
CA HIS A 60 14.29 13.56 1.54
C HIS A 60 15.11 13.25 2.80
N GLN A 61 15.76 12.07 2.86
CA GLN A 61 16.52 11.61 4.03
C GLN A 61 15.71 11.68 5.34
N THR A 62 14.40 11.44 5.26
CA THR A 62 13.49 11.59 6.39
C THR A 62 13.87 10.63 7.50
N ARG A 63 14.01 11.16 8.72
CA ARG A 63 14.37 10.41 9.92
C ARG A 63 13.17 9.59 10.44
N VAL A 64 12.75 8.56 9.69
CA VAL A 64 11.60 7.70 9.98
C VAL A 64 11.97 6.21 9.90
N GLY A 65 11.32 5.34 10.68
CA GLY A 65 11.34 3.90 10.44
C GLY A 65 10.28 3.51 9.41
N VAL A 66 10.63 2.82 8.34
CA VAL A 66 9.64 2.38 7.33
C VAL A 66 9.77 0.89 7.06
N ALA A 67 8.65 0.17 7.12
CA ALA A 67 8.54 -1.23 6.74
C ALA A 67 7.48 -1.35 5.65
N LEU A 68 7.87 -1.89 4.49
CA LEU A 68 6.95 -2.33 3.45
C LEU A 68 6.96 -3.86 3.45
N ILE A 69 5.78 -4.47 3.59
CA ILE A 69 5.61 -5.92 3.67
C ILE A 69 4.50 -6.38 2.74
N SER A 70 4.54 -7.65 2.35
CA SER A 70 3.46 -8.36 1.67
C SER A 70 3.41 -9.80 2.20
N ALA A 71 2.40 -10.58 1.82
CA ALA A 71 2.34 -11.99 2.23
C ALA A 71 3.53 -12.82 1.68
N SER A 72 4.10 -12.43 0.53
CA SER A 72 5.28 -13.07 -0.06
C SER A 72 6.61 -12.55 0.48
N ASP A 73 6.62 -11.35 1.05
CA ASP A 73 7.78 -10.73 1.70
C ASP A 73 7.36 -10.15 3.05
N PHE A 74 7.30 -11.02 4.07
CA PHE A 74 7.02 -10.64 5.44
C PHE A 74 8.24 -10.97 6.34
N PRO A 75 9.24 -10.09 6.41
CA PRO A 75 10.52 -10.39 7.03
C PRO A 75 10.41 -10.70 8.53
N ARG A 76 11.18 -11.69 9.00
CA ARG A 76 11.26 -12.06 10.43
C ARG A 76 11.54 -10.88 11.37
N LYS A 77 12.34 -9.90 10.92
CA LYS A 77 12.64 -8.70 11.71
C LYS A 77 11.40 -7.84 12.00
N VAL A 78 10.40 -7.86 11.13
CA VAL A 78 9.12 -7.14 11.33
C VAL A 78 8.23 -7.95 12.26
N ARG A 79 8.11 -9.27 12.03
CA ARG A 79 7.35 -10.19 12.90
C ARG A 79 7.81 -10.11 14.36
N ARG A 80 9.13 -10.03 14.59
CA ARG A 80 9.74 -9.92 15.94
C ARG A 80 9.42 -8.62 16.68
N LEU A 81 8.88 -7.59 16.02
CA LEU A 81 8.48 -6.35 16.71
C LEU A 81 7.33 -6.58 17.69
N VAL A 82 6.59 -7.68 17.55
CA VAL A 82 5.57 -8.11 18.50
C VAL A 82 6.19 -8.52 19.84
N GLU A 83 7.33 -9.21 19.79
CA GLU A 83 8.06 -9.68 20.98
C GLU A 83 8.99 -8.60 21.55
N ASP A 84 9.67 -7.86 20.67
CA ASP A 84 10.59 -6.77 21.01
C ASP A 84 10.23 -5.47 20.27
N PRO A 85 9.33 -4.66 20.85
CA PRO A 85 8.91 -3.39 20.27
C PRO A 85 9.92 -2.26 20.52
N ALA A 86 11.11 -2.51 21.09
CA ALA A 86 12.09 -1.46 21.38
C ALA A 86 12.44 -0.58 20.16
N PRO A 87 12.46 -1.07 18.90
CA PRO A 87 12.63 -0.20 17.73
C PRO A 87 11.51 0.82 17.52
N LEU A 88 10.28 0.50 17.93
CA LEU A 88 9.07 1.32 17.81
C LEU A 88 8.88 2.26 19.01
N GLN A 89 9.46 1.94 20.16
CA GLN A 89 9.38 2.79 21.37
C GLN A 89 10.29 4.02 21.32
N LYS A 90 11.18 4.12 20.32
CA LYS A 90 12.02 5.29 20.14
C LYS A 90 11.14 6.51 19.86
N ASN A 91 11.54 7.72 20.29
CA ASN A 91 10.93 9.01 19.93
C ASN A 91 11.11 9.35 18.44
N ARG A 92 10.77 8.41 17.55
CA ARG A 92 10.92 8.46 16.11
C ARG A 92 9.67 7.86 15.50
N ALA A 93 9.04 8.57 14.58
CA ALA A 93 7.93 8.04 13.83
C ALA A 93 8.33 6.76 13.09
N ALA A 94 7.42 5.79 13.06
CA ALA A 94 7.49 4.63 12.19
C ALA A 94 6.24 4.55 11.30
N VAL A 95 6.39 3.90 10.15
CA VAL A 95 5.30 3.68 9.20
C VAL A 95 5.36 2.22 8.73
N LEU A 96 4.23 1.52 8.89
CA LEU A 96 4.00 0.20 8.34
C LEU A 96 3.17 0.33 7.07
N LEU A 97 3.67 -0.23 5.98
CA LEU A 97 3.02 -0.31 4.69
C LEU A 97 2.79 -1.79 4.37
N VAL A 98 1.54 -2.18 4.17
CA VAL A 98 1.13 -3.56 3.87
C VAL A 98 0.59 -3.58 2.45
N ASP A 99 1.23 -4.33 1.55
CA ASP A 99 0.74 -4.52 0.18
C ASP A 99 -0.05 -5.83 0.05
N GLU A 100 -0.99 -5.84 -0.88
CA GLU A 100 -1.88 -6.97 -1.19
C GLU A 100 -2.43 -7.65 0.08
N LEU A 101 -3.10 -6.88 0.96
CA LEU A 101 -3.62 -7.34 2.25
C LEU A 101 -4.44 -8.63 2.12
N GLU A 102 -5.21 -8.75 1.05
CA GLU A 102 -5.99 -9.94 0.72
C GLU A 102 -5.15 -11.20 0.47
N LEU A 103 -3.83 -11.16 0.41
CA LEU A 103 -2.98 -12.34 0.27
C LEU A 103 -2.49 -12.89 1.61
N PHE A 104 -2.64 -12.15 2.71
CA PHE A 104 -2.36 -12.68 4.04
C PHE A 104 -3.44 -13.71 4.42
N ARG A 105 -3.03 -14.97 4.47
CA ARG A 105 -3.86 -16.12 4.87
C ARG A 105 -3.26 -16.75 6.11
N ASP A 106 -2.27 -17.61 5.94
CA ASP A 106 -1.65 -18.34 7.05
C ASP A 106 -0.95 -17.39 8.05
N ASP A 107 -0.36 -16.30 7.54
CA ASP A 107 0.30 -15.25 8.33
C ASP A 107 -0.66 -14.15 8.83
N ALA A 108 -1.99 -14.30 8.68
CA ALA A 108 -2.95 -13.25 9.04
C ALA A 108 -2.87 -12.86 10.52
N GLY A 109 -2.79 -13.83 11.43
CA GLY A 109 -2.66 -13.55 12.87
C GLY A 109 -1.37 -12.81 13.23
N GLU A 110 -0.26 -13.13 12.56
CA GLU A 110 1.02 -12.43 12.77
C GLU A 110 0.97 -10.99 12.23
N LEU A 111 0.34 -10.79 11.06
CA LEU A 111 0.10 -9.45 10.52
C LEU A 111 -0.74 -8.61 11.49
N GLU A 112 -1.83 -9.17 12.02
CA GLU A 112 -2.70 -8.49 12.99
C GLU A 112 -1.93 -8.03 14.23
N ALA A 113 -1.07 -8.90 14.76
CA ALA A 113 -0.24 -8.59 15.91
C ALA A 113 0.77 -7.46 15.59
N VAL A 114 1.44 -7.52 14.44
CA VAL A 114 2.37 -6.46 14.01
C VAL A 114 1.64 -5.12 13.84
N VAL A 115 0.49 -5.11 13.17
CA VAL A 115 -0.32 -3.89 13.00
C VAL A 115 -0.74 -3.34 14.37
N GLY A 116 -1.18 -4.21 15.28
CA GLY A 116 -1.53 -3.84 16.66
C GLY A 116 -0.38 -3.10 17.35
N VAL A 117 0.83 -3.66 17.33
CA VAL A 117 1.98 -3.03 17.99
C VAL A 117 2.34 -1.66 17.38
N PHE A 118 2.22 -1.49 16.05
CA PHE A 118 2.42 -0.17 15.44
C PHE A 118 1.39 0.85 15.94
N LEU A 119 0.11 0.48 15.93
CA LEU A 119 -0.98 1.36 16.35
C LEU A 119 -0.91 1.70 17.85
N ASP A 120 -0.60 0.72 18.69
CA ASP A 120 -0.47 0.90 20.15
C ASP A 120 0.65 1.90 20.51
N HIS A 121 1.69 1.99 19.69
CA HIS A 121 2.78 2.97 19.83
C HIS A 121 2.54 4.28 19.05
N GLY A 122 1.35 4.47 18.48
CA GLY A 122 0.96 5.69 17.77
C GLY A 122 1.62 5.88 16.40
N HIS A 123 2.10 4.80 15.79
CA HIS A 123 2.70 4.81 14.47
C HIS A 123 1.66 4.68 13.35
N THR A 124 1.98 5.18 12.17
CA THR A 124 1.07 5.14 11.03
C THR A 124 1.07 3.77 10.36
N VAL A 125 -0.13 3.27 10.03
CA VAL A 125 -0.30 2.03 9.28
C VAL A 125 -1.12 2.31 8.01
N VAL A 126 -0.59 1.90 6.86
CA VAL A 126 -1.27 1.94 5.57
C VAL A 126 -1.35 0.52 5.02
N LEU A 127 -2.55 0.08 4.66
CA LEU A 127 -2.79 -1.23 4.05
C LEU A 127 -3.40 -1.04 2.68
N ALA A 128 -2.83 -1.66 1.66
CA ALA A 128 -3.39 -1.67 0.33
C ALA A 128 -4.15 -2.97 0.09
N SER A 129 -5.38 -2.87 -0.40
CA SER A 129 -6.20 -4.03 -0.69
C SER A 129 -7.05 -3.88 -1.94
N GLN A 130 -7.33 -5.00 -2.60
CA GLN A 130 -8.38 -5.10 -3.62
C GLN A 130 -9.76 -5.38 -3.03
N VAL A 131 -9.81 -5.89 -1.80
CA VAL A 131 -11.04 -6.38 -1.18
C VAL A 131 -11.31 -5.55 0.06
N HIS A 132 -12.56 -5.13 0.22
CA HIS A 132 -12.95 -4.38 1.41
C HIS A 132 -12.64 -5.20 2.69
N PRO A 133 -12.08 -4.60 3.76
CA PRO A 133 -11.65 -5.34 4.96
C PRO A 133 -12.72 -6.25 5.56
N SER A 134 -13.99 -5.84 5.54
CA SER A 134 -15.11 -6.65 6.05
C SER A 134 -15.25 -8.03 5.38
N ALA A 135 -14.82 -8.15 4.11
CA ALA A 135 -14.91 -9.37 3.31
C ALA A 135 -13.66 -10.27 3.39
N LEU A 136 -12.62 -9.85 4.11
CA LEU A 136 -11.38 -10.63 4.28
C LEU A 136 -11.53 -11.69 5.38
N SER A 137 -12.10 -12.84 5.04
CA SER A 137 -12.44 -13.92 6.00
C SER A 137 -11.24 -14.49 6.78
N ALA A 138 -10.02 -14.38 6.24
CA ALA A 138 -8.81 -14.79 6.93
C ALA A 138 -8.45 -13.89 8.12
N LEU A 139 -8.96 -12.65 8.14
CA LEU A 139 -8.77 -11.71 9.23
C LEU A 139 -9.82 -11.91 10.33
N SER A 140 -9.40 -11.74 11.58
CA SER A 140 -10.28 -11.81 12.73
C SER A 140 -11.41 -10.76 12.63
N GLY A 141 -12.58 -11.07 13.20
CA GLY A 141 -13.71 -10.14 13.18
C GLY A 141 -13.39 -8.79 13.82
N ARG A 142 -12.58 -8.80 14.88
CA ARG A 142 -12.11 -7.59 15.56
C ARG A 142 -11.21 -6.75 14.65
N PHE A 143 -10.26 -7.38 13.95
CA PHE A 143 -9.37 -6.65 13.07
C PHE A 143 -10.09 -6.09 11.84
N ARG A 144 -11.04 -6.84 11.27
CA ARG A 144 -11.92 -6.32 10.21
C ARG A 144 -12.72 -5.10 10.66
N ALA A 145 -13.25 -5.11 11.88
CA ALA A 145 -13.96 -3.97 12.46
C ALA A 145 -13.03 -2.77 12.69
N LEU A 146 -11.81 -3.00 13.19
CA LEU A 146 -10.79 -1.96 13.36
C LEU A 146 -10.45 -1.27 12.03
N LEU A 147 -10.18 -2.06 10.98
CA LEU A 147 -9.87 -1.52 9.66
C LEU A 147 -11.07 -0.78 9.05
N SER A 148 -12.29 -1.33 9.21
CA SER A 148 -13.51 -0.72 8.66
C SER A 148 -13.93 0.56 9.38
N GLY A 149 -13.61 0.68 10.68
CA GLY A 149 -13.79 1.91 11.45
C GLY A 149 -12.65 2.92 11.30
N GLY A 150 -11.60 2.55 10.57
CA GLY A 150 -10.48 3.44 10.23
C GLY A 150 -10.77 4.34 9.03
N MET A 151 -9.73 4.78 8.35
CA MET A 151 -9.87 5.57 7.12
C MET A 151 -9.79 4.65 5.90
N ILE A 152 -10.90 4.49 5.17
CA ILE A 152 -10.90 3.78 3.87
C ILE A 152 -10.89 4.82 2.76
N VAL A 153 -9.91 4.71 1.86
CA VAL A 153 -9.77 5.57 0.68
C VAL A 153 -9.91 4.71 -0.56
N GLY A 154 -11.12 4.75 -1.15
CA GLY A 154 -11.42 4.11 -2.43
C GLY A 154 -10.89 4.94 -3.59
N PHE A 155 -10.31 4.31 -4.61
CA PHE A 155 -9.86 4.98 -5.84
C PHE A 155 -9.82 4.04 -7.05
N GLN A 156 -9.64 4.61 -8.24
CA GLN A 156 -9.53 3.87 -9.51
C GLN A 156 -8.24 4.25 -10.26
N ALA A 157 -7.89 3.47 -11.29
CA ALA A 157 -6.80 3.83 -12.19
C ALA A 157 -7.08 5.16 -12.89
N ALA A 158 -6.04 5.94 -13.21
CA ALA A 158 -6.25 7.16 -13.99
C ALA A 158 -6.79 6.82 -15.39
N GLN A 159 -7.65 7.67 -15.94
CA GLN A 159 -8.38 7.40 -17.19
C GLN A 159 -7.46 7.06 -18.38
N GLY A 160 -6.26 7.66 -18.44
CA GLY A 160 -5.26 7.41 -19.50
C GLY A 160 -4.35 6.19 -19.28
N SER A 161 -4.43 5.52 -18.12
CA SER A 161 -3.54 4.39 -17.77
C SER A 161 -3.93 3.09 -18.48
N GLN A 162 -5.15 3.01 -19.02
CA GLN A 162 -5.64 1.80 -19.69
C GLN A 162 -5.19 1.68 -21.15
N SER A 163 -4.46 2.66 -21.70
CA SER A 163 -4.20 2.75 -23.14
C SER A 163 -3.04 1.92 -23.69
N PHE A 164 -2.39 1.06 -22.91
CA PHE A 164 -1.28 0.22 -23.40
C PHE A 164 -1.54 -1.30 -23.47
N SER A 165 -2.67 -1.80 -22.95
CA SER A 165 -2.98 -3.25 -22.97
C SER A 165 -3.99 -3.66 -24.04
N SER A 166 -4.51 -2.75 -24.84
CA SER A 166 -5.36 -3.06 -25.98
C SER A 166 -4.80 -2.43 -27.25
N LEU A 167 -3.75 -3.03 -27.81
CA LEU A 167 -3.60 -2.92 -29.26
C LEU A 167 -4.89 -3.51 -29.85
N PRO A 168 -5.65 -2.77 -30.67
CA PRO A 168 -6.78 -3.36 -31.38
C PRO A 168 -6.24 -4.55 -32.18
N GLU A 169 -6.97 -5.67 -32.19
CA GLU A 169 -6.57 -6.94 -32.81
C GLU A 169 -6.09 -6.76 -34.28
N PHE A 170 -6.59 -5.72 -34.95
CA PHE A 170 -6.15 -5.24 -36.25
C PHE A 170 -4.65 -4.90 -36.35
N ALA A 171 -4.05 -4.30 -35.31
CA ALA A 171 -2.63 -3.93 -35.30
C ALA A 171 -1.70 -5.16 -35.16
N VAL A 172 -2.17 -6.23 -34.51
CA VAL A 172 -1.42 -7.50 -34.39
C VAL A 172 -1.33 -8.20 -35.75
N ASN A 173 -2.39 -8.15 -36.55
CA ASN A 173 -2.44 -8.81 -37.86
C ASN A 173 -1.62 -8.12 -38.96
N GLN A 174 -1.36 -6.82 -38.87
CA GLN A 174 -0.47 -6.13 -39.83
C GLN A 174 1.02 -6.38 -39.60
N ILE A 175 1.43 -6.72 -38.37
CA ILE A 175 2.83 -7.02 -38.06
C ILE A 175 3.19 -8.45 -38.49
N ALA A 176 2.22 -9.37 -38.48
CA ALA A 176 2.41 -10.75 -38.92
C ALA A 176 2.61 -10.91 -40.44
N SER A 177 2.02 -10.01 -41.25
CA SER A 177 2.12 -10.05 -42.71
C SER A 177 3.40 -9.41 -43.28
N LEU A 178 4.15 -8.64 -42.49
CA LEU A 178 5.42 -8.02 -42.89
C LEU A 178 6.65 -8.93 -42.70
N LYS A 179 6.48 -10.18 -42.23
CA LYS A 179 7.57 -11.15 -42.05
C LYS A 179 7.61 -12.28 -43.09
N GLN A 180 6.84 -12.17 -44.17
CA GLN A 180 6.86 -13.15 -45.27
C GLN A 180 7.18 -12.53 -46.64
N THR A 181 8.03 -11.50 -46.69
CA THR A 181 8.61 -11.02 -47.95
C THR A 181 10.12 -10.91 -47.83
#